data_AF-A0AAV0LV78-F1
#
_entry.id   AF-A0AAV0LV78-F1
#
_cell.length_a   1.000
_cell.length_b   1.000
_cell.length_c   1.000
_cell.angle_alpha   90.00
_cell.angle_beta   90.00
_cell.angle_gamma   90.00
#
_symmetry.space_group_name_H-M   'P 1'
#
loop_
_entity.id
_entity.type
_entity.pdbx_description
1 polymer ?
#
loop_
_entity_poly.entity_id
_entity_poly.type
_entity_poly.pdbx_seq_one_letter_code
_entity_poly.pdbx_strand_id
1 'polypeptide(L)'
;MNSKKYHRKMNISRKIHKIVSFSLDEPLSQFRSFISVASSAGSERAIFRSIGGGDETMAESGGGIAHRLASWRCCCVFKELSFIERRRRTRTNLRNASMIPPFNKHLFGSRWRSLGVSYRILSMDAREKSTSTVLESSKHKRVLVFVVMPVDTFGADASGSLRIKRLKALTVSLKALKLAGVHGIAVEVWWGIVERFAPLEYNWGLYEDLFGLISESGLKLHVALYFHSNVHQHRKWGVSLPLWIVEIGKSNKDIYYRDISGLSNADYLTLGVDRLPLFYGRTALQCYEDFIVNFVNKFEPYIGCIIEEISVGLGPSGELRYPAHPLGDGRWQFPGIGEFQCYDKYMMEDLRIAACQVGKPEWGDRGPQNAGCYNSLPPGVPFFGDGQENFISDYGRFFLEWYSGKLICHADAILAKAANALRKYQQTVETSVLLVAKIGGVYWWYQTISHPAELTAGYYNTALRDGYDPLASMLSRHGAALHIPCLEMMDNENPLSYRCSPEGLLQQICKISKKRIHLIRRNANERLDKTGLRQILANCNHPQAEAVRSFTYFRMNEKIFSVENWNNFVPFVRMMNSDY
;
A
#
# COMPACT_ATOMS: atom_id res chain seq x y z
N MET A 1 -57.29 58.32 15.09
CA MET A 1 -56.86 57.25 14.16
C MET A 1 -56.03 56.24 14.93
N ASN A 2 -56.55 55.04 15.17
CA ASN A 2 -55.86 54.02 15.98
C ASN A 2 -56.14 52.60 15.43
N SER A 3 -55.46 52.22 14.35
CA SER A 3 -55.48 50.87 13.76
C SER A 3 -54.32 50.74 12.76
N LYS A 4 -53.80 49.52 12.57
CA LYS A 4 -52.65 49.08 11.73
C LYS A 4 -51.28 48.79 12.41
N LYS A 5 -51.22 48.53 13.72
CA LYS A 5 -50.08 47.79 14.35
C LYS A 5 -50.43 46.41 14.95
N TYR A 6 -51.68 45.98 14.88
CA TYR A 6 -52.18 44.72 15.49
C TYR A 6 -52.45 43.55 14.52
N HIS A 7 -51.99 43.61 13.27
CA HIS A 7 -52.25 42.55 12.26
C HIS A 7 -50.98 41.88 11.68
N ARG A 8 -49.81 42.04 12.31
CA ARG A 8 -48.56 41.37 11.88
C ARG A 8 -47.90 40.42 12.91
N LYS A 9 -48.51 40.20 14.07
CA LYS A 9 -48.04 39.19 15.06
C LYS A 9 -48.88 37.91 15.14
N MET A 10 -50.04 37.83 14.49
CA MET A 10 -50.96 36.68 14.64
C MET A 10 -50.87 35.62 13.53
N ASN A 11 -49.92 35.73 12.59
CA ASN A 11 -49.73 34.76 11.49
C ASN A 11 -48.41 33.96 11.54
N ILE A 12 -47.58 34.15 12.57
CA ILE A 12 -46.33 33.40 12.76
C ILE A 12 -46.53 32.23 13.75
N SER A 13 -47.40 32.38 14.76
CA SER A 13 -47.64 31.34 15.78
C SER A 13 -48.42 30.11 15.27
N ARG A 14 -49.05 30.17 14.08
CA ARG A 14 -49.75 29.01 13.47
C ARG A 14 -48.89 28.16 12.52
N LYS A 15 -47.62 28.52 12.29
CA LYS A 15 -46.70 27.73 11.43
C LYS A 15 -45.69 26.86 12.19
N ILE A 16 -45.67 26.91 13.52
CA ILE A 16 -44.72 26.15 14.35
C ILE A 16 -45.35 24.85 14.93
N HIS A 17 -46.68 24.74 14.98
CA HIS A 17 -47.39 23.56 15.51
C HIS A 17 -47.76 22.49 14.46
N LYS A 18 -46.92 22.31 13.42
CA LYS A 18 -47.13 21.25 12.41
C LYS A 18 -45.84 20.56 11.93
N ILE A 19 -44.87 20.42 12.85
CA ILE A 19 -43.64 19.61 12.65
C ILE A 19 -43.58 18.51 13.72
N VAL A 20 -44.63 17.70 13.78
CA VAL A 20 -44.65 16.34 14.36
C VAL A 20 -45.58 15.52 13.44
N SER A 21 -45.28 14.22 13.25
CA SER A 21 -45.96 13.21 12.41
C SER A 21 -45.82 13.32 10.88
N PHE A 22 -44.86 12.58 10.34
CA PHE A 22 -44.89 11.84 9.05
C PHE A 22 -43.90 10.67 9.24
N SER A 23 -44.36 9.44 9.52
CA SER A 23 -44.95 8.45 8.61
C SER A 23 -43.99 7.94 7.54
N LEU A 24 -43.76 6.63 7.56
CA LEU A 24 -43.01 5.88 6.55
C LEU A 24 -43.83 5.84 5.24
N ASP A 25 -43.24 6.30 4.14
CA ASP A 25 -43.21 5.68 2.80
C ASP A 25 -42.71 6.69 1.74
N GLU A 26 -42.26 6.18 0.57
CA GLU A 26 -41.60 6.89 -0.56
C GLU A 26 -40.17 7.47 -0.38
N PRO A 27 -39.11 6.76 -0.83
CA PRO A 27 -37.73 7.26 -0.78
C PRO A 27 -37.11 7.72 -2.12
N LEU A 28 -37.85 7.79 -3.25
CA LEU A 28 -37.25 8.05 -4.59
C LEU A 28 -37.43 9.48 -5.15
N SER A 29 -38.42 10.24 -4.70
CA SER A 29 -38.72 11.58 -5.23
C SER A 29 -37.78 12.67 -4.68
N GLN A 30 -37.47 12.62 -3.37
CA GLN A 30 -36.69 13.66 -2.69
C GLN A 30 -35.21 13.68 -3.09
N PHE A 31 -34.64 12.54 -3.52
CA PHE A 31 -33.23 12.44 -3.89
C PHE A 31 -32.89 13.24 -5.17
N ARG A 32 -33.84 13.38 -6.10
CA ARG A 32 -33.66 14.14 -7.35
C ARG A 32 -33.50 15.64 -7.11
N SER A 33 -34.12 16.18 -6.06
CA SER A 33 -33.99 17.60 -5.70
C SER A 33 -32.59 17.94 -5.17
N PHE A 34 -32.00 17.07 -4.36
CA PHE A 34 -30.68 17.32 -3.73
C PHE A 34 -29.52 17.33 -4.72
N ILE A 35 -29.54 16.50 -5.78
CA ILE A 35 -28.48 16.47 -6.79
C ILE A 35 -28.45 17.77 -7.62
N SER A 36 -29.61 18.40 -7.84
CA SER A 36 -29.71 19.69 -8.55
C SER A 36 -28.95 20.82 -7.82
N VAL A 37 -29.07 20.87 -6.48
CA VAL A 37 -28.43 21.91 -5.64
C VAL A 37 -26.91 21.71 -5.54
N ALA A 38 -26.42 20.48 -5.63
CA ALA A 38 -24.98 20.20 -5.68
C ALA A 38 -24.35 20.64 -7.01
N SER A 39 -25.10 20.57 -8.12
CA SER A 39 -24.64 20.95 -9.45
C SER A 39 -24.54 22.47 -9.64
N SER A 40 -25.50 23.23 -9.10
CA SER A 40 -25.55 24.69 -9.27
C SER A 40 -24.46 25.47 -8.51
N ALA A 41 -23.86 24.88 -7.47
CA ALA A 41 -22.76 25.50 -6.73
C ALA A 41 -21.40 25.48 -7.45
N GLY A 42 -21.32 24.84 -8.64
CA GLY A 42 -20.07 24.69 -9.41
C GLY A 42 -19.86 25.71 -10.54
N SER A 43 -20.78 26.66 -10.76
CA SER A 43 -20.83 27.48 -11.99
C SER A 43 -20.81 29.00 -11.77
N GLU A 44 -19.79 29.52 -11.09
CA GLU A 44 -19.45 30.96 -11.14
C GLU A 44 -17.94 31.18 -11.32
N ARG A 45 -17.50 31.37 -12.58
CA ARG A 45 -16.32 32.14 -13.02
C ARG A 45 -16.10 32.02 -14.53
N ALA A 46 -16.78 32.87 -15.32
CA ALA A 46 -16.52 33.00 -16.76
C ALA A 46 -17.01 34.35 -17.35
N ILE A 47 -16.71 35.49 -16.71
CA ILE A 47 -16.87 36.82 -17.34
C ILE A 47 -15.66 37.69 -17.01
N PHE A 48 -14.74 37.83 -17.98
CA PHE A 48 -14.17 39.11 -18.45
C PHE A 48 -13.26 38.82 -19.65
N ARG A 49 -13.50 39.49 -20.79
CA ARG A 49 -12.69 39.41 -22.01
C ARG A 49 -12.06 40.79 -22.29
N SER A 50 -10.75 40.77 -22.55
CA SER A 50 -10.05 41.49 -23.64
C SER A 50 -10.28 42.99 -23.87
N ILE A 51 -9.20 43.79 -23.69
CA ILE A 51 -8.90 45.00 -24.50
C ILE A 51 -7.38 45.07 -24.73
N GLY A 52 -6.95 45.19 -26.00
CA GLY A 52 -5.61 45.64 -26.47
C GLY A 52 -4.38 44.76 -26.12
N GLY A 53 -3.39 44.51 -26.99
CA GLY A 53 -3.13 44.98 -28.36
C GLY A 53 -1.90 45.88 -28.44
N GLY A 54 -0.80 45.41 -29.06
CA GLY A 54 0.41 46.19 -29.35
C GLY A 54 1.71 45.37 -29.31
N ASP A 55 2.36 45.20 -30.47
CA ASP A 55 3.78 44.84 -30.59
C ASP A 55 4.67 46.06 -30.27
N GLU A 56 5.89 45.85 -29.75
CA GLU A 56 7.09 46.56 -30.21
C GLU A 56 8.40 45.91 -29.71
N THR A 57 9.53 46.34 -30.29
CA THR A 57 10.79 45.58 -30.40
C THR A 57 11.97 46.13 -29.58
N MET A 58 12.97 45.25 -29.37
CA MET A 58 14.43 45.54 -29.29
C MET A 58 14.96 46.73 -28.45
N ALA A 59 15.82 46.43 -27.46
CA ALA A 59 17.14 47.07 -27.32
C ALA A 59 18.04 46.37 -26.29
N GLU A 60 19.33 46.22 -26.61
CA GLU A 60 20.39 45.86 -25.66
C GLU A 60 20.91 47.11 -24.91
N SER A 61 21.43 46.92 -23.70
CA SER A 61 22.74 47.47 -23.28
C SER A 61 23.11 47.02 -21.87
N GLY A 62 24.39 46.70 -21.66
CA GLY A 62 24.91 46.24 -20.37
C GLY A 62 25.45 47.37 -19.49
N GLY A 63 25.74 47.05 -18.23
CA GLY A 63 26.39 47.95 -17.29
C GLY A 63 26.36 47.39 -15.87
N GLY A 64 27.44 46.73 -15.44
CA GLY A 64 27.61 46.33 -14.04
C GLY A 64 28.31 47.41 -13.22
N ILE A 65 28.09 47.43 -11.89
CA ILE A 65 29.14 47.40 -10.84
C ILE A 65 28.54 47.57 -9.42
N ALA A 66 28.96 46.66 -8.54
CA ALA A 66 29.13 46.72 -7.08
C ALA A 66 28.01 47.19 -6.09
N HIS A 67 27.65 46.23 -5.22
CA HIS A 67 27.58 46.30 -3.76
C HIS A 67 26.80 47.42 -3.03
N ARG A 68 25.83 46.97 -2.20
CA ARG A 68 25.79 47.32 -0.76
C ARG A 68 25.38 46.11 0.09
N LEU A 69 25.99 46.03 1.28
CA LEU A 69 25.83 44.94 2.26
C LEU A 69 24.62 45.18 3.18
N ALA A 70 23.99 44.09 3.60
CA ALA A 70 23.15 44.05 4.81
C ALA A 70 23.37 42.71 5.54
N SER A 71 24.27 42.68 6.51
CA SER A 71 24.52 41.50 7.36
C SER A 71 23.64 41.54 8.61
N TRP A 72 22.95 40.45 8.93
CA TRP A 72 22.41 40.22 10.28
C TRP A 72 23.29 39.23 11.03
N ARG A 73 23.73 39.62 12.23
CA ARG A 73 24.49 38.80 13.19
C ARG A 73 23.54 38.28 14.27
N CYS A 74 23.70 37.02 14.69
CA CYS A 74 23.54 36.68 16.10
C CYS A 74 24.37 35.44 16.49
N CYS A 75 25.52 35.73 17.10
CA CYS A 75 26.10 35.09 18.28
C CYS A 75 25.94 33.57 18.50
N CYS A 76 27.03 32.83 18.22
CA CYS A 76 27.38 31.64 18.99
C CYS A 76 28.10 32.04 20.29
N VAL A 77 27.82 31.36 21.40
CA VAL A 77 28.63 31.44 22.63
C VAL A 77 29.06 30.03 23.04
N PHE A 78 30.36 29.76 22.87
CA PHE A 78 31.01 28.61 23.49
C PHE A 78 31.19 28.88 25.00
N LYS A 79 31.05 27.84 25.81
CA LYS A 79 31.69 27.77 27.14
C LYS A 79 32.26 26.37 27.34
N GLU A 80 33.59 26.27 27.30
CA GLU A 80 34.31 25.20 27.96
C GLU A 80 34.16 25.35 29.48
N LEU A 81 34.05 24.22 30.19
CA LEU A 81 34.45 24.13 31.59
C LEU A 81 35.12 22.77 31.83
N SER A 82 36.19 22.82 32.63
CA SER A 82 37.21 21.77 32.74
C SER A 82 36.93 20.75 33.85
N PHE A 83 37.70 19.66 33.80
CA PHE A 83 37.66 18.52 34.72
C PHE A 83 37.83 18.90 36.21
N ILE A 84 37.07 18.22 37.08
CA ILE A 84 37.52 17.85 38.43
C ILE A 84 37.32 16.34 38.64
N GLU A 85 38.40 15.68 39.05
CA GLU A 85 38.52 14.23 39.23
C GLU A 85 37.97 13.78 40.60
N ARG A 86 37.20 12.67 40.65
CA ARG A 86 37.00 11.89 41.88
C ARG A 86 37.04 10.38 41.61
N ARG A 87 38.09 9.74 42.14
CA ARG A 87 38.38 8.30 42.01
C ARG A 87 37.64 7.45 43.03
N ARG A 88 37.20 6.26 42.61
CA ARG A 88 37.25 4.95 43.31
C ARG A 88 37.03 3.87 42.23
N ARG A 89 38.08 3.22 41.69
CA ARG A 89 38.67 1.93 42.15
C ARG A 89 37.60 0.88 42.54
N THR A 90 37.57 -0.38 42.07
CA THR A 90 38.38 -1.18 41.13
C THR A 90 37.57 -2.45 40.83
N ARG A 91 37.57 -3.05 39.63
CA ARG A 91 38.58 -4.04 39.18
C ARG A 91 38.40 -4.30 37.67
N THR A 92 39.49 -4.41 36.95
CA THR A 92 39.55 -4.95 35.58
C THR A 92 39.79 -6.46 35.61
N ASN A 93 39.29 -7.17 34.60
CA ASN A 93 40.06 -8.20 33.91
C ASN A 93 39.50 -8.42 32.49
N LEU A 94 40.42 -8.49 31.53
CA LEU A 94 40.14 -8.64 30.10
C LEU A 94 40.03 -10.11 29.73
N ARG A 95 39.20 -10.44 28.73
CA ARG A 95 39.67 -11.12 27.49
C ARG A 95 38.59 -11.19 26.42
N ASN A 96 39.02 -10.98 25.18
CA ASN A 96 38.22 -11.19 23.96
C ASN A 96 38.01 -12.69 23.72
N ALA A 97 36.83 -13.06 23.22
CA ALA A 97 36.66 -14.15 22.25
C ALA A 97 35.29 -14.05 21.58
N SER A 98 35.27 -13.72 20.30
CA SER A 98 34.11 -13.91 19.42
C SER A 98 33.99 -15.37 19.02
N MET A 99 32.84 -16.02 19.21
CA MET A 99 32.47 -17.19 18.41
C MET A 99 30.95 -17.22 18.16
N ILE A 100 30.60 -17.26 16.87
CA ILE A 100 29.26 -17.54 16.35
C ILE A 100 29.20 -19.05 16.07
N PRO A 101 28.17 -19.79 16.50
CA PRO A 101 28.09 -21.23 16.24
C PRO A 101 27.70 -21.50 14.76
N PRO A 102 28.41 -22.38 14.04
CA PRO A 102 28.05 -22.75 12.68
C PRO A 102 26.94 -23.81 12.63
N PHE A 103 26.13 -23.75 11.57
CA PHE A 103 25.13 -24.78 11.23
C PHE A 103 25.81 -26.12 10.93
N ASN A 104 25.31 -27.20 11.52
CA ASN A 104 25.89 -28.53 11.37
C ASN A 104 25.20 -29.31 10.23
N LYS A 105 25.95 -29.73 9.21
CA LYS A 105 25.48 -30.63 8.14
C LYS A 105 25.71 -32.08 8.57
N HIS A 106 24.66 -32.89 8.66
CA HIS A 106 24.80 -34.34 8.73
C HIS A 106 24.41 -35.01 7.41
N LEU A 107 25.42 -35.57 6.74
CA LEU A 107 25.25 -36.61 5.74
C LEU A 107 25.20 -37.97 6.45
N PHE A 108 24.23 -38.80 6.08
CA PHE A 108 24.36 -40.25 6.16
C PHE A 108 23.73 -40.85 4.91
N GLY A 109 24.53 -41.57 4.13
CA GLY A 109 24.04 -42.39 3.02
C GLY A 109 24.19 -43.87 3.35
N SER A 110 23.23 -44.69 2.95
CA SER A 110 23.48 -46.12 2.72
C SER A 110 22.45 -46.76 1.80
N ARG A 111 22.97 -47.28 0.68
CA ARG A 111 22.58 -48.51 -0.05
C ARG A 111 21.11 -48.73 -0.47
N TRP A 112 20.95 -48.84 -1.79
CA TRP A 112 19.93 -49.69 -2.43
C TRP A 112 20.01 -51.15 -1.95
N ARG A 113 18.84 -51.79 -1.81
CA ARG A 113 18.55 -53.13 -2.37
C ARG A 113 17.09 -53.15 -2.83
N SER A 114 16.85 -53.69 -4.03
CA SER A 114 15.52 -54.13 -4.42
C SER A 114 15.30 -55.56 -3.94
N LEU A 115 14.04 -55.90 -3.66
CA LEU A 115 13.46 -57.25 -3.73
C LEU A 115 11.94 -57.05 -3.72
N GLY A 116 11.24 -57.58 -4.71
CA GLY A 116 9.78 -57.52 -4.78
C GLY A 116 9.18 -58.90 -4.53
N VAL A 117 8.06 -58.95 -3.80
CA VAL A 117 7.09 -60.06 -3.83
C VAL A 117 5.69 -59.46 -3.72
N SER A 118 4.81 -59.85 -4.63
CA SER A 118 3.36 -59.69 -4.54
C SER A 118 2.78 -60.99 -3.98
N TYR A 119 1.79 -60.94 -3.09
CA TYR A 119 0.60 -61.82 -3.15
C TYR A 119 -0.56 -61.26 -2.29
N ARG A 120 -1.80 -61.53 -2.75
CA ARG A 120 -3.08 -61.20 -2.10
C ARG A 120 -3.58 -62.39 -1.27
N ILE A 121 -4.58 -62.16 -0.40
CA ILE A 121 -5.69 -63.04 0.07
C ILE A 121 -6.21 -62.44 1.40
N LEU A 122 -7.49 -62.40 1.80
CA LEU A 122 -8.83 -62.36 1.18
C LEU A 122 -9.86 -62.48 2.35
N SER A 123 -10.91 -61.65 2.42
CA SER A 123 -12.23 -61.86 3.09
C SER A 123 -13.03 -60.55 2.92
N MET A 124 -14.18 -60.44 2.23
CA MET A 124 -15.53 -60.97 2.53
C MET A 124 -16.02 -60.61 3.94
N ASP A 125 -17.22 -60.08 4.23
CA ASP A 125 -18.36 -59.52 3.44
C ASP A 125 -19.40 -58.90 4.44
N ALA A 126 -20.47 -58.15 4.14
CA ALA A 126 -21.07 -57.53 2.94
C ALA A 126 -22.07 -56.40 3.34
N ARG A 127 -22.54 -55.58 2.38
CA ARG A 127 -23.59 -54.50 2.50
C ARG A 127 -23.17 -53.28 3.36
N GLU A 128 -23.67 -52.06 3.12
CA GLU A 128 -24.90 -51.64 2.42
C GLU A 128 -24.70 -50.32 1.63
N LYS A 129 -25.45 -50.13 0.53
CA LYS A 129 -25.41 -48.88 -0.25
C LYS A 129 -26.21 -47.79 0.47
N SER A 130 -25.54 -46.77 1.00
CA SER A 130 -26.18 -45.49 1.30
C SER A 130 -25.58 -44.40 0.42
N THR A 131 -26.17 -44.22 -0.76
CA THR A 131 -25.78 -43.18 -1.72
C THR A 131 -26.35 -41.83 -1.27
N SER A 132 -25.82 -41.26 -0.18
CA SER A 132 -26.06 -39.86 0.14
C SER A 132 -25.26 -38.99 -0.83
N THR A 133 -25.86 -38.66 -1.98
CA THR A 133 -25.43 -37.51 -2.79
C THR A 133 -25.67 -36.27 -1.95
N VAL A 134 -24.67 -35.90 -1.15
CA VAL A 134 -24.59 -34.58 -0.55
C VAL A 134 -24.44 -33.61 -1.72
N LEU A 135 -25.54 -32.94 -2.08
CA LEU A 135 -25.44 -31.69 -2.82
C LEU A 135 -24.63 -30.75 -1.94
N GLU A 136 -23.39 -30.46 -2.33
CA GLU A 136 -22.73 -29.25 -1.88
C GLU A 136 -23.57 -28.07 -2.40
N SER A 137 -24.46 -27.55 -1.56
CA SER A 137 -25.06 -26.26 -1.81
C SER A 137 -23.94 -25.23 -1.72
N SER A 138 -23.43 -24.78 -2.87
CA SER A 138 -22.39 -23.76 -2.97
C SER A 138 -22.94 -22.40 -2.56
N LYS A 139 -23.21 -22.23 -1.26
CA LYS A 139 -23.65 -20.95 -0.70
C LYS A 139 -22.57 -19.92 -0.97
N HIS A 140 -22.90 -18.90 -1.75
CA HIS A 140 -21.96 -17.83 -2.03
C HIS A 140 -21.69 -17.07 -0.74
N LYS A 141 -20.43 -17.10 -0.29
CA LYS A 141 -19.97 -16.44 0.93
C LYS A 141 -19.94 -14.92 0.70
N ARG A 142 -20.71 -14.18 1.49
CA ARG A 142 -20.66 -12.71 1.57
C ARG A 142 -19.24 -12.14 1.56
N VAL A 143 -18.99 -11.16 0.69
CA VAL A 143 -17.71 -10.42 0.58
C VAL A 143 -17.91 -8.98 1.06
N LEU A 144 -17.16 -8.59 2.08
CA LEU A 144 -17.28 -7.26 2.71
C LEU A 144 -16.71 -6.18 1.79
N VAL A 145 -17.50 -5.14 1.48
CA VAL A 145 -17.04 -4.03 0.62
C VAL A 145 -16.55 -2.85 1.45
N PHE A 146 -15.28 -2.50 1.28
CA PHE A 146 -14.67 -1.25 1.75
C PHE A 146 -14.51 -0.25 0.61
N VAL A 147 -14.39 1.04 0.92
CA VAL A 147 -14.07 2.10 -0.08
C VAL A 147 -12.92 2.96 0.41
N VAL A 148 -11.90 3.18 -0.43
CA VAL A 148 -10.71 3.98 -0.07
C VAL A 148 -11.04 5.48 -0.09
N MET A 149 -10.52 6.22 0.90
CA MET A 149 -10.66 7.67 1.00
C MET A 149 -10.11 8.45 -0.22
N PRO A 150 -10.57 9.71 -0.45
CA PRO A 150 -9.96 10.63 -1.41
C PRO A 150 -8.50 10.96 -1.04
N VAL A 151 -7.64 11.21 -2.04
CA VAL A 151 -6.21 11.50 -1.78
C VAL A 151 -6.03 12.85 -1.10
N ASP A 152 -6.90 13.80 -1.45
CA ASP A 152 -6.89 15.15 -0.95
C ASP A 152 -7.84 15.34 0.25
N THR A 153 -8.09 14.24 1.01
CA THR A 153 -8.85 14.24 2.28
C THR A 153 -8.27 15.24 3.27
N PHE A 154 -6.94 15.39 3.30
CA PHE A 154 -6.25 16.34 4.16
C PHE A 154 -5.75 17.54 3.36
N GLY A 155 -5.69 18.70 4.02
CA GLY A 155 -5.07 19.89 3.48
C GLY A 155 -4.61 20.85 4.57
N ALA A 156 -3.59 21.65 4.25
CA ALA A 156 -3.19 22.75 5.10
C ALA A 156 -4.22 23.89 5.03
N ASP A 157 -4.48 24.52 6.17
CA ASP A 157 -5.19 25.80 6.24
C ASP A 157 -4.24 27.01 6.04
N ALA A 158 -4.75 28.22 6.24
CA ALA A 158 -3.97 29.45 6.13
C ALA A 158 -2.84 29.59 7.18
N SER A 159 -2.84 28.77 8.25
CA SER A 159 -1.77 28.70 9.27
C SER A 159 -0.74 27.60 8.99
N GLY A 160 -0.95 26.78 7.94
CA GLY A 160 -0.14 25.59 7.67
C GLY A 160 -0.58 24.34 8.46
N SER A 161 -1.63 24.44 9.28
CA SER A 161 -2.16 23.32 10.08
C SER A 161 -2.98 22.38 9.22
N LEU A 162 -2.75 21.07 9.33
CA LEU A 162 -3.49 20.05 8.58
C LEU A 162 -4.91 19.87 9.14
N ARG A 163 -5.90 19.85 8.25
CA ARG A 163 -7.34 19.65 8.57
C ARG A 163 -8.00 18.73 7.53
N ILE A 164 -9.13 18.13 7.92
CA ILE A 164 -9.99 17.38 6.99
C ILE A 164 -10.65 18.36 6.02
N LYS A 165 -10.34 18.25 4.72
CA LYS A 165 -10.94 19.05 3.66
C LYS A 165 -12.39 18.64 3.42
N ARG A 166 -13.22 19.62 3.07
CA ARG A 166 -14.62 19.43 2.65
C ARG A 166 -15.46 18.59 3.64
N LEU A 167 -15.21 18.71 4.95
CA LEU A 167 -15.81 17.88 6.02
C LEU A 167 -17.31 17.60 5.83
N LYS A 168 -18.13 18.63 5.54
CA LYS A 168 -19.58 18.45 5.29
C LYS A 168 -19.90 17.50 4.12
N ALA A 169 -19.16 17.61 3.02
CA ALA A 169 -19.34 16.74 1.86
C ALA A 169 -18.90 15.31 2.19
N LEU A 170 -17.77 15.16 2.89
CA LEU A 170 -17.31 13.86 3.38
C LEU A 170 -18.37 13.19 4.28
N THR A 171 -18.95 13.89 5.26
CA THR A 171 -20.02 13.36 6.11
C THR A 171 -21.23 12.88 5.30
N VAL A 172 -21.62 13.60 4.24
CA VAL A 172 -22.73 13.19 3.36
C VAL A 172 -22.34 11.96 2.53
N SER A 173 -21.14 11.93 1.96
CA SER A 173 -20.60 10.79 1.22
C SER A 173 -20.53 9.52 2.07
N LEU A 174 -20.05 9.60 3.31
CA LEU A 174 -20.02 8.47 4.25
C LEU A 174 -21.43 7.92 4.51
N LYS A 175 -22.40 8.79 4.79
CA LYS A 175 -23.81 8.38 4.98
C LYS A 175 -24.41 7.74 3.72
N ALA A 176 -24.11 8.28 2.53
CA ALA A 176 -24.55 7.69 1.27
C ALA A 176 -23.95 6.30 1.03
N LEU A 177 -22.64 6.11 1.29
CA LEU A 177 -22.00 4.80 1.20
C LEU A 177 -22.58 3.79 2.21
N LYS A 178 -22.87 4.22 3.44
CA LYS A 178 -23.54 3.37 4.43
C LYS A 178 -24.92 2.91 3.95
N LEU A 179 -25.72 3.81 3.38
CA LEU A 179 -27.04 3.50 2.80
C LEU A 179 -26.96 2.61 1.55
N ALA A 180 -25.84 2.63 0.81
CA ALA A 180 -25.57 1.71 -0.29
C ALA A 180 -25.27 0.27 0.17
N GLY A 181 -24.99 0.05 1.46
CA GLY A 181 -24.57 -1.23 2.02
C GLY A 181 -23.04 -1.42 2.08
N VAL A 182 -22.25 -0.35 1.94
CA VAL A 182 -20.80 -0.41 2.16
C VAL A 182 -20.53 -0.77 3.62
N HIS A 183 -19.61 -1.70 3.83
CA HIS A 183 -19.27 -2.22 5.16
C HIS A 183 -18.36 -1.25 5.92
N GLY A 184 -17.35 -0.70 5.25
CA GLY A 184 -16.38 0.20 5.87
C GLY A 184 -15.62 1.10 4.90
N ILE A 185 -14.69 1.87 5.47
CA ILE A 185 -13.84 2.82 4.77
C ILE A 185 -12.38 2.41 4.97
N ALA A 186 -11.62 2.44 3.88
CA ALA A 186 -10.19 2.23 3.92
C ALA A 186 -9.47 3.59 4.04
N VAL A 187 -8.71 3.78 5.12
CA VAL A 187 -8.06 5.05 5.49
C VAL A 187 -6.54 4.92 5.49
N GLU A 188 -5.89 5.86 4.81
CA GLU A 188 -4.44 5.93 4.65
C GLU A 188 -3.84 6.77 5.80
N VAL A 189 -3.10 6.11 6.70
CA VAL A 189 -2.47 6.69 7.90
C VAL A 189 -1.00 7.02 7.59
N TRP A 190 -0.72 8.28 7.27
CA TRP A 190 0.58 8.69 6.73
C TRP A 190 1.60 9.00 7.82
N TRP A 191 2.77 8.35 7.74
CA TRP A 191 3.89 8.58 8.66
C TRP A 191 4.32 10.05 8.71
N GLY A 192 4.45 10.70 7.54
CA GLY A 192 4.81 12.12 7.42
C GLY A 192 3.70 13.13 7.74
N ILE A 193 2.51 12.68 8.15
CA ILE A 193 1.50 13.52 8.83
C ILE A 193 1.65 13.37 10.34
N VAL A 194 1.73 12.14 10.83
CA VAL A 194 1.65 11.84 12.27
C VAL A 194 2.95 12.13 13.01
N GLU A 195 4.10 11.63 12.53
CA GLU A 195 5.42 11.84 13.16
C GLU A 195 6.20 12.93 12.40
N ARG A 196 5.50 13.99 11.97
CA ARG A 196 5.94 14.89 10.90
C ARG A 196 7.21 15.68 11.22
N PHE A 197 7.31 16.23 12.42
CA PHE A 197 8.29 17.28 12.75
C PHE A 197 9.54 16.72 13.46
N ALA A 198 9.38 15.83 14.43
CA ALA A 198 10.47 15.24 15.19
C ALA A 198 10.26 13.74 15.43
N PRO A 199 11.35 12.96 15.65
CA PRO A 199 11.28 11.58 16.10
C PRO A 199 10.43 11.43 17.38
N LEU A 200 9.58 10.40 17.43
CA LEU A 200 8.71 10.04 18.57
C LEU A 200 7.61 11.06 18.93
N GLU A 201 7.48 12.17 18.20
CA GLU A 201 6.40 13.15 18.38
C GLU A 201 5.20 12.82 17.49
N TYR A 202 4.31 11.95 17.98
CA TYR A 202 3.13 11.48 17.24
C TYR A 202 1.90 12.39 17.47
N ASN A 203 1.41 13.03 16.40
CA ASN A 203 0.15 13.78 16.40
C ASN A 203 -0.96 13.00 15.68
N TRP A 204 -1.93 12.52 16.46
CA TRP A 204 -3.05 11.70 15.99
C TRP A 204 -4.36 12.45 15.80
N GLY A 205 -4.48 13.72 16.23
CA GLY A 205 -5.77 14.41 16.34
C GLY A 205 -6.58 14.43 15.04
N LEU A 206 -5.90 14.58 13.90
CA LEU A 206 -6.51 14.54 12.56
C LEU A 206 -7.14 13.17 12.22
N TYR A 207 -6.58 12.08 12.74
CA TYR A 207 -7.08 10.72 12.58
C TYR A 207 -8.12 10.36 13.65
N GLU A 208 -8.04 10.94 14.85
CA GLU A 208 -9.10 10.84 15.86
C GLU A 208 -10.41 11.45 15.34
N ASP A 209 -10.37 12.68 14.81
CA ASP A 209 -11.52 13.36 14.19
C ASP A 209 -12.11 12.51 13.05
N LEU A 210 -11.24 11.94 12.19
CA LEU A 210 -11.66 11.15 11.04
C LEU A 210 -12.26 9.80 11.43
N PHE A 211 -11.65 9.08 12.38
CA PHE A 211 -12.15 7.79 12.85
C PHE A 211 -13.44 7.96 13.66
N GLY A 212 -13.56 9.04 14.44
CA GLY A 212 -14.82 9.45 15.07
C GLY A 212 -15.93 9.62 14.04
N LEU A 213 -15.71 10.45 13.01
CA LEU A 213 -16.69 10.69 11.94
C LEU A 213 -17.13 9.41 11.20
N ILE A 214 -16.19 8.50 10.91
CA ILE A 214 -16.48 7.23 10.23
C ILE A 214 -17.28 6.29 11.15
N SER A 215 -16.90 6.21 12.43
CA SER A 215 -17.61 5.42 13.45
C SER A 215 -19.04 5.94 13.69
N GLU A 216 -19.22 7.26 13.80
CA GLU A 216 -20.54 7.92 13.91
C GLU A 216 -21.42 7.69 12.67
N SER A 217 -20.81 7.48 11.51
CA SER A 217 -21.50 7.11 10.27
C SER A 217 -21.87 5.61 10.21
N GLY A 218 -21.55 4.84 11.25
CA GLY A 218 -21.83 3.41 11.36
C GLY A 218 -21.01 2.52 10.42
N LEU A 219 -19.85 3.00 9.97
CA LEU A 219 -18.95 2.31 9.04
C LEU A 219 -17.75 1.72 9.79
N LYS A 220 -17.28 0.55 9.33
CA LYS A 220 -16.03 -0.07 9.82
C LYS A 220 -14.80 0.57 9.19
N LEU A 221 -13.63 0.27 9.73
CA LEU A 221 -12.34 0.79 9.28
C LEU A 221 -11.42 -0.34 8.82
N HIS A 222 -10.84 -0.13 7.63
CA HIS A 222 -9.60 -0.75 7.19
C HIS A 222 -8.52 0.33 7.27
N VAL A 223 -7.55 0.18 8.17
CA VAL A 223 -6.49 1.18 8.35
C VAL A 223 -5.24 0.73 7.61
N ALA A 224 -4.63 1.61 6.81
CA ALA A 224 -3.37 1.33 6.14
C ALA A 224 -2.25 2.24 6.66
N LEU A 225 -1.29 1.68 7.39
CA LEU A 225 -0.14 2.39 7.97
C LEU A 225 0.90 2.63 6.86
N TYR A 226 1.00 3.88 6.41
CA TYR A 226 1.77 4.29 5.24
C TYR A 226 3.10 4.92 5.63
N PHE A 227 4.15 4.10 5.56
CA PHE A 227 5.55 4.48 5.73
C PHE A 227 6.21 5.03 4.45
N HIS A 228 5.42 5.48 3.48
CA HIS A 228 5.89 5.97 2.17
C HIS A 228 5.41 7.40 1.88
N SER A 229 6.05 8.04 0.90
CA SER A 229 5.63 9.31 0.30
C SER A 229 4.87 9.08 -1.00
N ASN A 230 3.99 10.02 -1.36
CA ASN A 230 3.35 10.09 -2.67
C ASN A 230 3.56 11.47 -3.36
N VAL A 231 4.58 12.24 -2.95
CA VAL A 231 4.87 13.58 -3.49
C VAL A 231 5.12 13.56 -5.00
N HIS A 232 5.82 12.55 -5.52
CA HIS A 232 6.08 12.42 -6.95
C HIS A 232 4.79 12.18 -7.76
N GLN A 233 3.87 11.37 -7.22
CA GLN A 233 2.57 11.05 -7.85
C GLN A 233 1.56 12.20 -7.75
N HIS A 234 1.60 12.98 -6.67
CA HIS A 234 0.56 13.95 -6.32
C HIS A 234 1.12 15.31 -5.88
N ARG A 235 2.00 15.93 -6.68
CA ARG A 235 2.74 17.18 -6.37
C ARG A 235 2.02 18.26 -5.54
N LYS A 236 0.71 18.48 -5.75
CA LYS A 236 -0.10 19.48 -5.03
C LYS A 236 -0.67 19.02 -3.67
N TRP A 237 -0.88 17.72 -3.50
CA TRP A 237 -1.56 17.13 -2.33
C TRP A 237 -0.72 16.04 -1.65
N GLY A 238 0.53 15.88 -2.09
CA GLY A 238 1.39 14.78 -1.69
C GLY A 238 1.93 14.93 -0.28
N VAL A 239 1.96 13.81 0.43
CA VAL A 239 2.55 13.66 1.75
C VAL A 239 3.96 13.13 1.57
N SER A 240 4.93 13.85 2.13
CA SER A 240 6.32 13.42 2.21
C SER A 240 6.50 12.33 3.29
N LEU A 241 7.68 11.69 3.33
CA LEU A 241 8.17 11.09 4.57
C LEU A 241 8.29 12.20 5.66
N PRO A 242 8.43 11.86 6.96
CA PRO A 242 8.68 12.86 8.00
C PRO A 242 9.79 13.84 7.64
N LEU A 243 9.65 15.11 8.03
CA LEU A 243 10.57 16.16 7.61
C LEU A 243 11.99 15.90 8.13
N TRP A 244 12.11 15.30 9.31
CA TRP A 244 13.39 14.87 9.89
C TRP A 244 14.04 13.69 9.13
N ILE A 245 13.25 12.80 8.49
CA ILE A 245 13.77 11.78 7.55
C ILE A 245 14.25 12.45 6.26
N VAL A 246 13.47 13.39 5.72
CA VAL A 246 13.81 14.13 4.50
C VAL A 246 15.11 14.92 4.68
N GLU A 247 15.36 15.48 5.88
CA GLU A 247 16.62 16.17 6.19
C GLU A 247 17.83 15.23 6.17
N ILE A 248 17.74 14.05 6.81
CA ILE A 248 18.79 13.01 6.71
C ILE A 248 19.03 12.64 5.24
N GLY A 249 17.94 12.50 4.47
CA GLY A 249 17.95 12.23 3.03
C GLY A 249 18.50 13.35 2.15
N LYS A 250 18.76 14.56 2.66
CA LYS A 250 19.55 15.58 1.94
C LYS A 250 21.04 15.27 2.02
N SER A 251 21.52 14.89 3.20
CA SER A 251 22.94 14.61 3.47
C SER A 251 23.36 13.20 3.05
N ASN A 252 22.45 12.22 3.12
CA ASN A 252 22.73 10.81 2.85
C ASN A 252 21.68 10.24 1.89
N LYS A 253 21.93 10.36 0.58
CA LYS A 253 20.98 9.91 -0.46
C LYS A 253 20.79 8.40 -0.52
N ASP A 254 21.71 7.62 0.05
CA ASP A 254 21.62 6.15 0.10
C ASP A 254 20.63 5.61 1.14
N ILE A 255 19.95 6.46 1.93
CA ILE A 255 18.81 5.98 2.75
C ILE A 255 17.59 5.62 1.89
N TYR A 256 17.64 5.91 0.60
CA TYR A 256 16.60 5.69 -0.39
C TYR A 256 17.06 4.68 -1.44
N TYR A 257 16.11 3.96 -2.05
CA TYR A 257 16.39 3.09 -3.18
C TYR A 257 17.02 3.85 -4.35
N ARG A 258 17.92 3.20 -5.08
CA ARG A 258 18.70 3.80 -6.18
C ARG A 258 18.74 2.89 -7.40
N ASP A 259 18.56 3.48 -8.57
CA ASP A 259 18.76 2.83 -9.87
C ASP A 259 20.25 2.79 -10.28
N ILE A 260 20.55 2.09 -11.38
CA ILE A 260 21.94 1.93 -11.87
C ILE A 260 22.58 3.27 -12.27
N SER A 261 21.77 4.29 -12.54
CA SER A 261 22.22 5.66 -12.84
C SER A 261 22.47 6.50 -11.57
N GLY A 262 22.24 5.94 -10.39
CA GLY A 262 22.41 6.60 -9.08
C GLY A 262 21.25 7.53 -8.70
N LEU A 263 20.18 7.58 -9.49
CA LEU A 263 19.00 8.40 -9.17
C LEU A 263 18.24 7.74 -8.03
N SER A 264 17.87 8.55 -7.04
CA SER A 264 17.31 8.07 -5.77
C SER A 264 15.79 8.26 -5.74
N ASN A 265 15.02 7.20 -5.44
CA ASN A 265 13.58 7.31 -5.23
C ASN A 265 13.29 7.60 -3.75
N ALA A 266 12.86 8.83 -3.44
CA ALA A 266 12.59 9.27 -2.07
C ALA A 266 11.18 8.89 -1.54
N ASP A 267 10.45 7.99 -2.21
CA ASP A 267 9.12 7.57 -1.74
C ASP A 267 9.20 6.58 -0.57
N TYR A 268 10.31 5.86 -0.39
CA TYR A 268 10.48 4.90 0.70
C TYR A 268 11.94 4.76 1.11
N LEU A 269 12.20 4.32 2.35
CA LEU A 269 13.56 4.01 2.80
C LEU A 269 14.03 2.70 2.16
N THR A 270 15.30 2.60 1.73
CA THR A 270 15.82 1.32 1.22
C THR A 270 15.80 0.26 2.33
N LEU A 271 15.44 -0.98 2.00
CA LEU A 271 15.58 -2.09 2.94
C LEU A 271 17.04 -2.33 3.39
N GLY A 272 18.02 -1.76 2.68
CA GLY A 272 19.43 -1.75 3.10
C GLY A 272 19.67 -1.01 4.42
N VAL A 273 18.77 -0.11 4.85
CA VAL A 273 18.86 0.61 6.13
C VAL A 273 17.96 0.08 7.24
N ASP A 274 17.25 -1.04 7.01
CA ASP A 274 16.34 -1.68 7.98
C ASP A 274 16.92 -1.81 9.39
N ARG A 275 18.20 -2.18 9.47
CA ARG A 275 18.92 -2.54 10.71
C ARG A 275 20.04 -1.57 11.07
N LEU A 276 20.16 -0.42 10.39
CA LEU A 276 21.24 0.54 10.59
C LEU A 276 20.75 1.75 11.41
N PRO A 277 21.45 2.17 12.49
CA PRO A 277 20.96 3.19 13.44
C PRO A 277 21.12 4.64 12.92
N LEU A 278 20.65 4.89 11.70
CA LEU A 278 20.83 6.16 10.98
C LEU A 278 19.81 7.24 11.35
N PHE A 279 18.76 6.88 12.09
CA PHE A 279 17.56 7.70 12.31
C PHE A 279 17.53 8.25 13.73
N TYR A 280 18.44 9.19 14.02
CA TYR A 280 18.69 9.70 15.38
C TYR A 280 18.96 8.57 16.40
N GLY A 281 19.79 7.58 16.00
CA GLY A 281 20.13 6.41 16.79
C GLY A 281 19.14 5.23 16.65
N ARG A 282 17.96 5.44 16.06
CA ARG A 282 17.03 4.35 15.69
C ARG A 282 17.37 3.74 14.33
N THR A 283 16.99 2.49 14.16
CA THR A 283 16.93 1.78 12.87
C THR A 283 15.58 2.02 12.18
N ALA A 284 15.47 1.80 10.86
CA ALA A 284 14.18 1.96 10.18
C ALA A 284 13.10 0.99 10.74
N LEU A 285 13.49 -0.26 11.04
CA LEU A 285 12.60 -1.22 11.71
C LEU A 285 12.08 -0.74 13.07
N GLN A 286 12.91 -0.04 13.86
CA GLN A 286 12.47 0.57 15.12
C GLN A 286 11.51 1.75 14.88
N CYS A 287 11.77 2.61 13.89
CA CYS A 287 10.82 3.68 13.53
C CYS A 287 9.45 3.12 13.15
N TYR A 288 9.39 2.01 12.41
CA TYR A 288 8.14 1.34 12.06
C TYR A 288 7.48 0.66 13.28
N GLU A 289 8.26 -0.03 14.12
CA GLU A 289 7.77 -0.65 15.36
C GLU A 289 7.18 0.37 16.33
N ASP A 290 7.91 1.45 16.62
CA ASP A 290 7.48 2.53 17.52
C ASP A 290 6.16 3.15 17.01
N PHE A 291 6.05 3.40 15.70
CA PHE A 291 4.84 3.93 15.08
C PHE A 291 3.65 2.98 15.19
N ILE A 292 3.84 1.68 14.91
CA ILE A 292 2.79 0.67 15.01
C ILE A 292 2.32 0.52 16.46
N VAL A 293 3.25 0.44 17.42
CA VAL A 293 2.92 0.34 18.84
C VAL A 293 2.20 1.60 19.34
N ASN A 294 2.64 2.79 18.92
CA ASN A 294 1.99 4.04 19.29
C ASN A 294 0.57 4.15 18.70
N PHE A 295 0.36 3.74 17.44
CA PHE A 295 -0.95 3.62 16.82
C PHE A 295 -1.87 2.66 17.59
N VAL A 296 -1.38 1.46 17.90
CA VAL A 296 -2.15 0.42 18.61
C VAL A 296 -2.56 0.86 20.01
N ASN A 297 -1.66 1.56 20.73
CA ASN A 297 -1.97 2.11 22.04
C ASN A 297 -2.97 3.28 21.94
N LYS A 298 -2.82 4.16 20.94
CA LYS A 298 -3.68 5.33 20.77
C LYS A 298 -5.13 4.96 20.40
N PHE A 299 -5.30 4.00 19.51
CA PHE A 299 -6.60 3.57 18.99
C PHE A 299 -7.09 2.25 19.59
N GLU A 300 -6.61 1.89 20.77
CA GLU A 300 -6.97 0.64 21.44
C GLU A 300 -8.50 0.39 21.50
N PRO A 301 -9.36 1.36 21.85
CA PRO A 301 -10.81 1.15 21.90
C PRO A 301 -11.46 0.89 20.54
N TYR A 302 -10.78 1.20 19.44
CA TYR A 302 -11.27 1.02 18.07
C TYR A 302 -10.86 -0.34 17.49
N ILE A 303 -9.77 -0.97 17.95
CA ILE A 303 -9.24 -2.21 17.35
C ILE A 303 -10.13 -3.40 17.71
N GLY A 304 -10.53 -4.18 16.70
CA GLY A 304 -11.50 -5.27 16.84
C GLY A 304 -12.97 -4.80 16.87
N CYS A 305 -13.23 -3.57 17.30
CA CYS A 305 -14.57 -2.98 17.37
C CYS A 305 -14.98 -2.26 16.07
N ILE A 306 -14.17 -1.28 15.63
CA ILE A 306 -14.39 -0.47 14.42
C ILE A 306 -13.32 -0.78 13.38
N ILE A 307 -12.05 -0.89 13.79
CA ILE A 307 -10.92 -1.28 12.95
C ILE A 307 -10.87 -2.80 12.89
N GLU A 308 -11.24 -3.36 11.74
CA GLU A 308 -11.29 -4.81 11.49
C GLU A 308 -10.08 -5.31 10.68
N GLU A 309 -9.45 -4.42 9.90
CA GLU A 309 -8.30 -4.74 9.06
C GLU A 309 -7.20 -3.68 9.23
N ILE A 310 -5.94 -4.10 9.37
CA ILE A 310 -4.76 -3.24 9.43
C ILE A 310 -3.76 -3.67 8.36
N SER A 311 -3.62 -2.86 7.31
CA SER A 311 -2.53 -2.96 6.34
C SER A 311 -1.26 -2.27 6.84
N VAL A 312 -0.12 -2.92 6.66
CA VAL A 312 1.20 -2.34 6.92
C VAL A 312 1.90 -2.07 5.60
N GLY A 313 2.39 -0.85 5.40
CA GLY A 313 3.10 -0.45 4.18
C GLY A 313 4.54 -0.99 4.15
N LEU A 314 4.85 -1.81 3.15
CA LEU A 314 6.13 -2.54 3.03
C LEU A 314 7.00 -2.03 1.86
N GLY A 315 6.81 -0.77 1.46
CA GLY A 315 7.45 -0.20 0.29
C GLY A 315 6.70 1.00 -0.33
N PRO A 316 7.13 1.47 -1.52
CA PRO A 316 6.48 2.53 -2.27
C PRO A 316 5.02 2.21 -2.57
N SER A 317 4.14 3.21 -2.50
CA SER A 317 2.68 3.04 -2.60
C SER A 317 2.10 2.04 -1.58
N GLY A 318 2.82 1.76 -0.49
CA GLY A 318 2.47 0.80 0.55
C GLY A 318 2.57 -0.66 0.11
N GLU A 319 3.18 -0.92 -1.03
CA GLU A 319 3.27 -2.24 -1.66
C GLU A 319 4.61 -2.90 -1.37
N LEU A 320 4.61 -4.20 -1.08
CA LEU A 320 5.83 -5.01 -0.96
C LEU A 320 6.47 -5.19 -2.32
N ARG A 321 7.29 -4.22 -2.75
CA ARG A 321 8.08 -4.25 -3.98
C ARG A 321 9.15 -3.17 -3.97
N TYR A 322 10.10 -3.26 -4.89
CA TYR A 322 11.00 -2.16 -5.21
C TYR A 322 10.30 -1.06 -6.06
N PRO A 323 10.80 0.19 -6.09
CA PRO A 323 10.28 1.27 -6.93
C PRO A 323 10.73 1.14 -8.41
N ALA A 324 10.68 -0.07 -8.98
CA ALA A 324 11.17 -0.38 -10.34
C ALA A 324 10.38 0.30 -11.47
N HIS A 325 9.17 0.79 -11.19
CA HIS A 325 8.26 1.43 -12.13
C HIS A 325 7.79 2.78 -11.56
N PRO A 326 8.67 3.81 -11.50
CA PRO A 326 8.34 5.09 -10.88
C PRO A 326 7.27 5.84 -11.69
N LEU A 327 6.13 6.11 -11.05
CA LEU A 327 5.02 6.84 -11.64
C LEU A 327 5.12 8.34 -11.34
N GLY A 328 5.00 9.18 -12.38
CA GLY A 328 4.85 10.65 -12.24
C GLY A 328 6.14 11.47 -12.29
N ASP A 329 7.31 10.84 -12.33
CA ASP A 329 8.61 11.51 -12.57
C ASP A 329 9.06 11.48 -14.05
N GLY A 330 8.42 10.64 -14.88
CA GLY A 330 8.67 10.53 -16.31
C GLY A 330 9.76 9.54 -16.72
N ARG A 331 10.45 8.90 -15.77
CA ARG A 331 11.50 7.89 -16.08
C ARG A 331 10.91 6.63 -16.69
N TRP A 332 9.76 6.19 -16.21
CA TRP A 332 9.08 4.98 -16.65
C TRP A 332 7.72 5.28 -17.29
N GLN A 333 7.39 4.54 -18.35
CA GLN A 333 6.10 4.54 -19.04
C GLN A 333 5.64 3.09 -19.23
N PHE A 334 4.35 2.84 -19.04
CA PHE A 334 3.77 1.51 -19.30
C PHE A 334 3.89 1.18 -20.81
N PRO A 335 4.34 -0.04 -21.19
CA PRO A 335 4.60 -1.22 -20.37
C PRO A 335 6.10 -1.50 -20.12
N GLY A 336 6.96 -0.50 -19.92
CA GLY A 336 8.41 -0.71 -19.76
C GLY A 336 8.77 -1.76 -18.70
N ILE A 337 9.88 -2.48 -18.90
CA ILE A 337 10.32 -3.55 -17.96
C ILE A 337 10.72 -3.04 -16.57
N GLY A 338 11.01 -1.75 -16.41
CA GLY A 338 11.54 -1.19 -15.16
C GLY A 338 13.04 -1.43 -14.98
N GLU A 339 13.57 -1.08 -13.82
CA GLU A 339 14.99 -1.29 -13.47
C GLU A 339 15.15 -1.82 -12.05
N PHE A 340 16.20 -2.62 -11.80
CA PHE A 340 16.58 -3.03 -10.45
C PHE A 340 16.97 -1.80 -9.60
N GLN A 341 16.51 -1.76 -8.34
CA GLN A 341 16.62 -0.56 -7.47
C GLN A 341 17.55 -0.76 -6.26
N CYS A 342 18.57 -1.60 -6.41
CA CYS A 342 19.48 -2.04 -5.35
C CYS A 342 20.83 -1.32 -5.30
N TYR A 343 20.98 -0.20 -6.00
CA TYR A 343 22.28 0.46 -6.19
C TYR A 343 22.64 1.50 -5.11
N ASP A 344 21.93 1.49 -3.98
CA ASP A 344 22.36 2.24 -2.80
C ASP A 344 23.54 1.53 -2.12
N LYS A 345 24.41 2.29 -1.45
CA LYS A 345 25.65 1.71 -0.88
C LYS A 345 25.42 0.58 0.14
N TYR A 346 24.26 0.51 0.78
CA TYR A 346 23.98 -0.50 1.80
C TYR A 346 23.54 -1.82 1.17
N MET A 347 22.66 -1.76 0.16
CA MET A 347 22.31 -2.93 -0.65
C MET A 347 23.51 -3.44 -1.47
N MET A 348 24.34 -2.56 -2.02
CA MET A 348 25.55 -2.98 -2.74
C MET A 348 26.58 -3.65 -1.83
N GLU A 349 26.80 -3.16 -0.60
CA GLU A 349 27.67 -3.84 0.37
C GLU A 349 27.12 -5.20 0.80
N ASP A 350 25.80 -5.32 0.96
CA ASP A 350 25.16 -6.59 1.26
C ASP A 350 25.28 -7.60 0.10
N LEU A 351 25.09 -7.17 -1.16
CA LEU A 351 25.33 -7.99 -2.35
C LEU A 351 26.76 -8.51 -2.38
N ARG A 352 27.75 -7.65 -2.09
CA ARG A 352 29.17 -8.01 -2.00
C ARG A 352 29.43 -9.06 -0.94
N ILE A 353 28.79 -8.96 0.23
CA ILE A 353 28.87 -9.95 1.30
C ILE A 353 28.23 -11.29 0.86
N ALA A 354 27.05 -11.26 0.25
CA ALA A 354 26.37 -12.46 -0.23
C ALA A 354 27.18 -13.21 -1.32
N ALA A 355 27.79 -12.46 -2.23
CA ALA A 355 28.65 -12.97 -3.30
C ALA A 355 29.93 -13.66 -2.75
N CYS A 356 30.57 -13.04 -1.76
CA CYS A 356 31.68 -13.66 -1.02
C CYS A 356 31.26 -14.98 -0.34
N GLN A 357 30.05 -15.05 0.25
CA GLN A 357 29.57 -16.24 0.96
C GLN A 357 29.35 -17.45 0.05
N VAL A 358 29.00 -17.24 -1.22
CA VAL A 358 28.86 -18.32 -2.23
C VAL A 358 30.18 -18.63 -2.97
N GLY A 359 31.30 -18.02 -2.56
CA GLY A 359 32.61 -18.23 -3.19
C GLY A 359 32.75 -17.56 -4.56
N LYS A 360 31.93 -16.54 -4.83
CA LYS A 360 31.87 -15.81 -6.10
C LYS A 360 31.93 -14.29 -5.88
N PRO A 361 33.02 -13.76 -5.28
CA PRO A 361 33.13 -12.33 -4.97
C PRO A 361 32.91 -11.44 -6.20
N GLU A 362 33.25 -11.90 -7.40
CA GLU A 362 33.04 -11.20 -8.67
C GLU A 362 31.57 -10.89 -8.98
N TRP A 363 30.62 -11.67 -8.44
CA TRP A 363 29.17 -11.42 -8.56
C TRP A 363 28.69 -10.30 -7.63
N GLY A 364 29.54 -9.86 -6.70
CA GLY A 364 29.24 -8.88 -5.66
C GLY A 364 29.48 -7.44 -6.07
N ASP A 365 30.25 -7.22 -7.14
CA ASP A 365 30.71 -5.89 -7.53
C ASP A 365 29.57 -5.00 -8.05
N ARG A 366 28.66 -5.57 -8.85
CA ARG A 366 27.59 -4.85 -9.57
C ARG A 366 26.33 -5.71 -9.72
N GLY A 367 25.16 -5.07 -9.79
CA GLY A 367 23.93 -5.69 -10.30
C GLY A 367 23.97 -5.93 -11.83
N PRO A 368 22.97 -6.62 -12.41
CA PRO A 368 22.99 -7.04 -13.82
C PRO A 368 23.15 -5.88 -14.81
N GLN A 369 24.16 -6.00 -15.67
CA GLN A 369 24.62 -4.92 -16.55
C GLN A 369 23.91 -4.89 -17.91
N ASN A 370 23.29 -6.00 -18.28
CA ASN A 370 22.57 -6.22 -19.54
C ASN A 370 21.05 -6.27 -19.35
N ALA A 371 20.55 -5.66 -18.27
CA ALA A 371 19.12 -5.58 -17.92
C ALA A 371 18.35 -4.45 -18.63
N GLY A 372 19.00 -3.70 -19.52
CA GLY A 372 18.37 -2.60 -20.25
C GLY A 372 18.09 -1.39 -19.35
N CYS A 373 16.99 -0.68 -19.63
CA CYS A 373 16.53 0.49 -18.88
C CYS A 373 15.01 0.49 -18.70
N TYR A 374 14.47 1.42 -17.91
CA TYR A 374 13.06 1.52 -17.52
C TYR A 374 12.05 1.23 -18.63
N ASN A 375 12.26 1.80 -19.82
CA ASN A 375 11.34 1.73 -20.97
C ASN A 375 11.77 0.72 -22.05
N SER A 376 12.77 -0.11 -21.76
CA SER A 376 13.15 -1.21 -22.64
C SER A 376 12.00 -2.22 -22.75
N LEU A 377 11.89 -2.86 -23.91
CA LEU A 377 10.96 -3.95 -24.16
C LEU A 377 11.76 -5.27 -24.12
N PRO A 378 11.21 -6.40 -23.62
CA PRO A 378 11.99 -7.63 -23.44
C PRO A 378 12.69 -8.17 -24.70
N PRO A 379 12.10 -8.07 -25.92
CA PRO A 379 12.82 -8.41 -27.14
C PRO A 379 14.05 -7.50 -27.32
N GLY A 380 15.24 -8.09 -27.17
CA GLY A 380 16.52 -7.38 -27.31
C GLY A 380 17.19 -6.97 -25.99
N VAL A 381 16.65 -7.32 -24.82
CA VAL A 381 17.33 -7.09 -23.52
C VAL A 381 18.02 -8.38 -23.06
N PRO A 382 19.37 -8.48 -23.12
CA PRO A 382 20.03 -9.77 -23.00
C PRO A 382 19.83 -10.46 -21.64
N PHE A 383 19.73 -9.73 -20.53
CA PHE A 383 19.50 -10.35 -19.21
C PHE A 383 18.16 -11.11 -19.13
N PHE A 384 17.14 -10.65 -19.83
CA PHE A 384 15.78 -11.22 -19.82
C PHE A 384 15.51 -12.15 -21.01
N GLY A 385 16.53 -12.41 -21.84
CA GLY A 385 16.52 -13.33 -22.97
C GLY A 385 17.81 -14.17 -22.99
N ASP A 386 18.42 -14.32 -24.16
CA ASP A 386 19.51 -15.28 -24.41
C ASP A 386 20.92 -14.69 -24.20
N GLY A 387 21.06 -13.67 -23.34
CA GLY A 387 22.35 -13.05 -23.04
C GLY A 387 23.28 -13.92 -22.18
N GLN A 388 24.56 -13.58 -22.18
CA GLN A 388 25.47 -14.04 -21.13
C GLN A 388 25.00 -13.52 -19.77
N GLU A 389 25.17 -14.31 -18.71
CA GLU A 389 24.76 -13.96 -17.33
C GLU A 389 23.26 -13.59 -17.19
N ASN A 390 22.40 -14.12 -18.08
CA ASN A 390 20.95 -13.91 -18.06
C ASN A 390 20.23 -14.50 -16.82
N PHE A 391 18.93 -14.23 -16.69
CA PHE A 391 18.06 -14.63 -15.58
C PHE A 391 18.01 -16.14 -15.25
N ILE A 392 18.47 -17.02 -16.16
CA ILE A 392 18.57 -18.47 -15.95
C ILE A 392 20.00 -18.97 -15.70
N SER A 393 21.02 -18.13 -15.91
CA SER A 393 22.41 -18.42 -15.57
C SER A 393 22.61 -18.51 -14.05
N ASP A 394 23.75 -19.06 -13.61
CA ASP A 394 24.03 -19.18 -12.18
C ASP A 394 24.18 -17.80 -11.50
N TYR A 395 24.75 -16.80 -12.20
CA TYR A 395 24.75 -15.39 -11.73
C TYR A 395 23.33 -14.83 -11.63
N GLY A 396 22.52 -15.00 -12.69
CA GLY A 396 21.15 -14.48 -12.73
C GLY A 396 20.27 -15.08 -11.65
N ARG A 397 20.39 -16.39 -11.39
CA ARG A 397 19.73 -17.07 -10.26
C ARG A 397 20.21 -16.48 -8.93
N PHE A 398 21.53 -16.43 -8.69
CA PHE A 398 22.09 -15.85 -7.46
C PHE A 398 21.57 -14.43 -7.20
N PHE A 399 21.63 -13.56 -8.19
CA PHE A 399 21.19 -12.17 -8.06
C PHE A 399 19.68 -12.06 -7.80
N LEU A 400 18.85 -12.82 -8.52
CA LEU A 400 17.39 -12.78 -8.35
C LEU A 400 16.93 -13.45 -7.05
N GLU A 401 17.61 -14.50 -6.57
CA GLU A 401 17.39 -15.09 -5.25
C GLU A 401 17.77 -14.11 -4.13
N TRP A 402 18.91 -13.41 -4.25
CA TRP A 402 19.30 -12.36 -3.32
C TRP A 402 18.28 -11.20 -3.33
N TYR A 403 17.99 -10.62 -4.48
CA TYR A 403 17.16 -9.42 -4.60
C TYR A 403 15.72 -9.66 -4.13
N SER A 404 15.10 -10.79 -4.51
CA SER A 404 13.77 -11.17 -4.02
C SER A 404 13.79 -11.64 -2.56
N GLY A 405 14.85 -12.33 -2.13
CA GLY A 405 15.06 -12.77 -0.76
C GLY A 405 15.15 -11.61 0.23
N LYS A 406 15.81 -10.51 -0.15
CA LYS A 406 15.85 -9.28 0.66
C LYS A 406 14.48 -8.65 0.86
N LEU A 407 13.69 -8.57 -0.21
CA LEU A 407 12.32 -8.06 -0.15
C LEU A 407 11.45 -8.90 0.80
N ILE A 408 11.58 -10.24 0.75
CA ILE A 408 10.88 -11.14 1.68
C ILE A 408 11.36 -10.96 3.13
N CYS A 409 12.66 -10.80 3.36
CA CYS A 409 13.22 -10.60 4.71
C CYS A 409 12.81 -9.26 5.33
N HIS A 410 12.70 -8.19 4.52
CA HIS A 410 12.17 -6.89 4.92
C HIS A 410 10.72 -7.01 5.40
N ALA A 411 9.86 -7.65 4.60
CA ALA A 411 8.48 -7.91 4.96
C ALA A 411 8.34 -8.76 6.22
N ASP A 412 9.11 -9.85 6.33
CA ASP A 412 9.09 -10.75 7.48
C ASP A 412 9.45 -10.02 8.78
N ALA A 413 10.45 -9.14 8.74
CA ALA A 413 10.85 -8.33 9.88
C ALA A 413 9.77 -7.33 10.32
N ILE A 414 9.16 -6.58 9.39
CA ILE A 414 8.12 -5.60 9.69
C ILE A 414 6.83 -6.28 10.16
N LEU A 415 6.40 -7.34 9.49
CA LEU A 415 5.18 -8.07 9.84
C LEU A 415 5.31 -8.80 11.17
N ALA A 416 6.51 -9.28 11.54
CA ALA A 416 6.76 -9.78 12.89
C ALA A 416 6.50 -8.71 13.96
N LYS A 417 6.92 -7.45 13.73
CA LYS A 417 6.62 -6.33 14.66
C LYS A 417 5.13 -6.04 14.74
N ALA A 418 4.45 -5.99 13.59
CA ALA A 418 3.01 -5.75 13.53
C ALA A 418 2.19 -6.86 14.20
N ALA A 419 2.48 -8.13 13.91
CA ALA A 419 1.82 -9.28 14.54
C ALA A 419 2.07 -9.31 16.06
N ASN A 420 3.26 -8.93 16.52
CA ASN A 420 3.55 -8.83 17.95
C ASN A 420 2.72 -7.72 18.64
N ALA A 421 2.59 -6.55 18.02
CA ALA A 421 1.76 -5.45 18.54
C ALA A 421 0.26 -5.79 18.54
N LEU A 422 -0.22 -6.54 17.54
CA LEU A 422 -1.63 -6.92 17.40
C LEU A 422 -2.01 -8.22 18.13
N ARG A 423 -1.04 -8.94 18.70
CA ARG A 423 -1.21 -10.29 19.27
C ARG A 423 -2.39 -10.40 20.25
N LYS A 424 -2.62 -9.38 21.10
CA LYS A 424 -3.69 -9.41 22.11
C LYS A 424 -5.11 -9.41 21.50
N TYR A 425 -5.28 -8.86 20.29
CA TYR A 425 -6.57 -8.81 19.60
C TYR A 425 -6.83 -10.05 18.75
N GLN A 426 -5.79 -10.82 18.43
CA GLN A 426 -5.89 -12.02 17.58
C GLN A 426 -6.25 -13.30 18.37
N GLN A 427 -6.40 -13.20 19.70
CA GLN A 427 -6.65 -14.33 20.59
C GLN A 427 -8.14 -14.61 20.84
N THR A 428 -9.02 -13.65 20.54
CA THR A 428 -10.46 -13.70 20.83
C THR A 428 -11.27 -13.51 19.56
N VAL A 429 -12.23 -14.41 19.31
CA VAL A 429 -13.05 -14.44 18.09
C VAL A 429 -13.88 -13.15 17.91
N GLU A 430 -14.31 -12.53 19.01
CA GLU A 430 -15.19 -11.37 19.00
C GLU A 430 -14.49 -10.03 18.70
N THR A 431 -13.15 -9.96 18.81
CA THR A 431 -12.36 -8.73 18.63
C THR A 431 -11.20 -8.90 17.65
N SER A 432 -11.27 -9.89 16.77
CA SER A 432 -10.18 -10.23 15.84
C SER A 432 -9.93 -9.12 14.81
N VAL A 433 -8.71 -8.55 14.82
CA VAL A 433 -8.22 -7.66 13.76
C VAL A 433 -7.32 -8.43 12.79
N LEU A 434 -7.53 -8.25 11.50
CA LEU A 434 -6.74 -8.89 10.46
C LEU A 434 -5.51 -8.05 10.10
N LEU A 435 -4.32 -8.66 10.21
CA LEU A 435 -3.09 -8.07 9.68
C LEU A 435 -3.05 -8.29 8.15
N VAL A 436 -2.61 -7.29 7.40
CA VAL A 436 -2.66 -7.30 5.93
C VAL A 436 -1.35 -6.79 5.32
N ALA A 437 -0.84 -7.50 4.33
CA ALA A 437 0.25 -7.05 3.47
C ALA A 437 -0.26 -6.81 2.04
N LYS A 438 0.22 -5.77 1.36
CA LYS A 438 -0.22 -5.37 0.03
C LYS A 438 0.88 -5.64 -1.00
N ILE A 439 0.53 -6.16 -2.16
CA ILE A 439 1.45 -6.28 -3.31
C ILE A 439 1.03 -5.36 -4.47
N GLY A 440 2.01 -4.95 -5.28
CA GLY A 440 1.77 -4.32 -6.57
C GLY A 440 1.40 -5.37 -7.62
N GLY A 441 0.41 -5.08 -8.46
CA GLY A 441 -0.04 -5.96 -9.54
C GLY A 441 0.78 -5.73 -10.80
N VAL A 442 1.80 -6.55 -11.01
CA VAL A 442 2.71 -6.43 -12.15
C VAL A 442 2.31 -7.48 -13.19
N TYR A 443 1.36 -7.10 -14.04
CA TYR A 443 0.70 -8.01 -14.99
C TYR A 443 1.25 -7.93 -16.41
N TRP A 444 2.08 -6.94 -16.75
CA TRP A 444 2.69 -6.78 -18.06
C TRP A 444 3.97 -7.63 -18.18
N TRP A 445 4.24 -8.13 -19.39
CA TRP A 445 5.24 -9.18 -19.66
C TRP A 445 5.03 -10.52 -18.93
N TYR A 446 3.92 -10.73 -18.24
CA TYR A 446 3.61 -11.99 -17.56
C TYR A 446 3.53 -13.19 -18.52
N GLN A 447 3.18 -12.98 -19.79
CA GLN A 447 3.18 -14.04 -20.83
C GLN A 447 4.56 -14.24 -21.51
N THR A 448 5.66 -13.75 -20.91
CA THR A 448 7.03 -14.05 -21.34
C THR A 448 7.64 -15.14 -20.48
N ILE A 449 8.78 -15.73 -20.86
CA ILE A 449 9.44 -16.75 -20.01
C ILE A 449 10.08 -16.10 -18.76
N SER A 450 10.62 -14.88 -18.92
CA SER A 450 11.41 -14.19 -17.90
C SER A 450 10.62 -13.27 -16.97
N HIS A 451 9.37 -12.91 -17.29
CA HIS A 451 8.51 -12.03 -16.47
C HIS A 451 9.25 -10.75 -15.98
N PRO A 452 9.94 -10.00 -16.86
CA PRO A 452 10.97 -9.03 -16.48
C PRO A 452 10.49 -7.91 -15.55
N ALA A 453 9.24 -7.45 -15.69
CA ALA A 453 8.69 -6.44 -14.78
C ALA A 453 8.45 -6.99 -13.36
N GLU A 454 8.08 -8.27 -13.22
CA GLU A 454 7.98 -8.91 -11.90
C GLU A 454 9.38 -9.04 -11.27
N LEU A 455 10.38 -9.45 -12.06
CA LEU A 455 11.77 -9.55 -11.62
C LEU A 455 12.32 -8.21 -11.11
N THR A 456 12.16 -7.11 -11.86
CA THR A 456 12.65 -5.78 -11.44
C THR A 456 11.90 -5.25 -10.21
N ALA A 457 10.60 -5.53 -10.09
CA ALA A 457 9.81 -5.25 -8.89
C ALA A 457 10.22 -6.08 -7.65
N GLY A 458 10.99 -7.16 -7.83
CA GLY A 458 11.50 -8.04 -6.77
C GLY A 458 10.72 -9.33 -6.56
N TYR A 459 9.72 -9.62 -7.39
CA TYR A 459 9.07 -10.93 -7.41
C TYR A 459 9.85 -11.84 -8.33
N TYR A 460 10.55 -12.85 -7.79
CA TYR A 460 11.24 -13.84 -8.63
C TYR A 460 10.26 -14.88 -9.20
N ASN A 461 9.25 -14.39 -9.92
CA ASN A 461 8.29 -15.17 -10.69
C ASN A 461 8.86 -15.36 -12.11
N THR A 462 8.74 -16.56 -12.67
CA THR A 462 9.04 -16.85 -14.08
C THR A 462 8.15 -18.01 -14.53
N ALA A 463 8.12 -18.31 -15.83
CA ALA A 463 7.42 -19.49 -16.34
C ALA A 463 7.95 -20.84 -15.75
N LEU A 464 9.12 -20.81 -15.11
CA LEU A 464 9.78 -21.98 -14.49
C LEU A 464 9.79 -21.96 -12.95
N ARG A 465 9.39 -20.85 -12.32
CA ARG A 465 9.53 -20.63 -10.86
C ARG A 465 8.37 -19.79 -10.33
N ASP A 466 7.65 -20.32 -9.35
CA ASP A 466 6.63 -19.56 -8.63
C ASP A 466 7.27 -18.51 -7.70
N GLY A 467 7.07 -17.23 -8.02
CA GLY A 467 7.57 -16.10 -7.23
C GLY A 467 6.77 -15.80 -5.97
N TYR A 468 5.52 -16.27 -5.89
CA TYR A 468 4.55 -15.86 -4.88
C TYR A 468 4.36 -16.90 -3.76
N ASP A 469 4.72 -18.18 -3.94
CA ASP A 469 4.68 -19.19 -2.87
C ASP A 469 5.57 -18.83 -1.66
N PRO A 470 6.83 -18.36 -1.82
CA PRO A 470 7.66 -17.90 -0.70
C PRO A 470 7.05 -16.71 0.05
N LEU A 471 6.42 -15.78 -0.70
CA LEU A 471 5.71 -14.63 -0.13
C LEU A 471 4.50 -15.09 0.68
N ALA A 472 3.66 -15.98 0.14
CA ALA A 472 2.52 -16.52 0.85
C ALA A 472 2.93 -17.36 2.08
N SER A 473 4.04 -18.09 2.01
CA SER A 473 4.62 -18.80 3.16
C SER A 473 5.05 -17.82 4.25
N MET A 474 5.70 -16.71 3.88
CA MET A 474 6.08 -15.66 4.83
C MET A 474 4.85 -15.02 5.49
N LEU A 475 3.82 -14.64 4.73
CA LEU A 475 2.60 -14.05 5.28
C LEU A 475 1.86 -15.01 6.24
N SER A 476 1.82 -16.31 5.93
CA SER A 476 1.18 -17.30 6.79
C SER A 476 1.84 -17.45 8.16
N ARG A 477 3.16 -17.19 8.30
CA ARG A 477 3.85 -17.19 9.61
C ARG A 477 3.37 -16.09 10.54
N HIS A 478 2.91 -14.97 9.98
CA HIS A 478 2.47 -13.78 10.73
C HIS A 478 0.93 -13.67 10.82
N GLY A 479 0.20 -14.68 10.34
CA GLY A 479 -1.27 -14.63 10.24
C GLY A 479 -1.78 -13.51 9.30
N ALA A 480 -0.94 -13.06 8.36
CA ALA A 480 -1.24 -11.92 7.50
C ALA A 480 -2.02 -12.32 6.24
N ALA A 481 -3.04 -11.55 5.90
CA ALA A 481 -3.73 -11.63 4.61
C ALA A 481 -2.97 -10.90 3.50
N LEU A 482 -3.19 -11.32 2.25
CA LEU A 482 -2.59 -10.72 1.06
C LEU A 482 -3.61 -9.85 0.30
N HIS A 483 -3.30 -8.57 0.14
CA HIS A 483 -4.11 -7.58 -0.56
C HIS A 483 -3.62 -7.41 -2.01
N ILE A 484 -4.48 -7.79 -2.97
CA ILE A 484 -4.14 -7.98 -4.39
C ILE A 484 -4.99 -7.05 -5.28
N PRO A 485 -4.38 -6.32 -6.23
CA PRO A 485 -5.09 -5.46 -7.19
C PRO A 485 -5.59 -6.18 -8.47
N CYS A 486 -6.06 -5.38 -9.43
CA CYS A 486 -6.34 -5.76 -10.83
C CYS A 486 -7.59 -6.64 -11.05
N LEU A 487 -8.52 -6.71 -10.10
CA LEU A 487 -9.72 -7.56 -10.23
C LEU A 487 -10.72 -7.12 -11.30
N GLU A 488 -10.63 -5.88 -11.76
CA GLU A 488 -11.47 -5.29 -12.80
C GLU A 488 -10.89 -5.43 -14.20
N MET A 489 -9.67 -5.97 -14.32
CA MET A 489 -8.92 -6.05 -15.57
C MET A 489 -9.18 -7.39 -16.29
N MET A 490 -9.16 -7.35 -17.60
CA MET A 490 -9.21 -8.54 -18.47
C MET A 490 -7.98 -8.58 -19.38
N ASP A 491 -7.53 -9.76 -19.76
CA ASP A 491 -6.34 -9.96 -20.60
C ASP A 491 -6.51 -9.30 -21.99
N ASN A 492 -7.74 -9.26 -22.50
CA ASN A 492 -8.10 -8.67 -23.80
C ASN A 492 -8.15 -7.14 -23.84
N GLU A 493 -7.97 -6.44 -22.71
CA GLU A 493 -7.99 -4.97 -22.64
C GLU A 493 -6.63 -4.33 -22.92
N ASN A 494 -5.57 -5.14 -23.03
CA ASN A 494 -4.20 -4.68 -23.28
C ASN A 494 -3.73 -5.12 -24.69
N PRO A 495 -2.86 -4.34 -25.36
CA PRO A 495 -2.23 -4.77 -26.60
C PRO A 495 -1.48 -6.10 -26.46
N LEU A 496 -1.70 -7.04 -27.39
CA LEU A 496 -1.06 -8.37 -27.40
C LEU A 496 0.48 -8.30 -27.39
N SER A 497 1.05 -7.22 -27.93
CA SER A 497 2.49 -6.95 -27.91
C SER A 497 3.05 -6.73 -26.51
N TYR A 498 2.23 -6.36 -25.53
CA TYR A 498 2.66 -6.09 -24.14
C TYR A 498 2.66 -7.35 -23.26
N ARG A 499 2.19 -8.49 -23.80
CA ARG A 499 2.22 -9.81 -23.12
C ARG A 499 1.61 -9.77 -21.72
N CYS A 500 0.56 -8.98 -21.56
CA CYS A 500 -0.16 -8.81 -20.30
C CYS A 500 -0.99 -10.06 -19.96
N SER A 501 -1.06 -10.42 -18.68
CA SER A 501 -2.08 -11.36 -18.18
C SER A 501 -2.47 -11.06 -16.72
N PRO A 502 -3.27 -10.01 -16.45
CA PRO A 502 -3.84 -9.78 -15.13
C PRO A 502 -4.68 -10.97 -14.64
N GLU A 503 -5.37 -11.68 -15.53
CA GLU A 503 -6.19 -12.84 -15.16
C GLU A 503 -5.31 -14.05 -14.80
N GLY A 504 -4.23 -14.29 -15.54
CA GLY A 504 -3.24 -15.33 -15.23
C GLY A 504 -2.52 -15.10 -13.91
N LEU A 505 -2.08 -13.85 -13.65
CA LEU A 505 -1.49 -13.45 -12.37
C LEU A 505 -2.48 -13.66 -11.20
N LEU A 506 -3.75 -13.27 -11.39
CA LEU A 506 -4.79 -13.45 -10.39
C LEU A 506 -5.01 -14.93 -10.07
N GLN A 507 -5.08 -15.79 -11.09
CA GLN A 507 -5.22 -17.25 -10.95
C GLN A 507 -4.02 -17.89 -10.23
N GLN A 508 -2.79 -17.47 -10.53
CA GLN A 508 -1.60 -17.96 -9.82
C GLN A 508 -1.71 -17.68 -8.32
N ILE A 509 -2.01 -16.44 -7.93
CA ILE A 509 -2.08 -16.05 -6.52
C ILE A 509 -3.28 -16.71 -5.81
N CYS A 510 -4.42 -16.91 -6.48
CA CYS A 510 -5.55 -17.72 -5.98
C CYS A 510 -5.11 -19.15 -5.61
N LYS A 511 -4.37 -19.81 -6.51
CA LYS A 511 -3.95 -21.21 -6.35
C LYS A 511 -3.03 -21.41 -5.15
N ILE A 512 -2.16 -20.43 -4.86
CA ILE A 512 -1.21 -20.46 -3.73
C ILE A 512 -1.94 -20.18 -2.41
N SER A 513 -2.75 -19.12 -2.39
CA SER A 513 -3.42 -18.63 -1.17
C SER A 513 -4.42 -19.62 -0.57
N LYS A 514 -5.13 -20.40 -1.41
CA LYS A 514 -6.07 -21.48 -1.01
C LYS A 514 -5.57 -22.39 0.12
N LYS A 515 -4.25 -22.54 0.29
CA LYS A 515 -3.64 -23.45 1.26
C LYS A 515 -3.14 -22.79 2.56
N ARG A 516 -3.05 -21.45 2.61
CA ARG A 516 -2.21 -20.78 3.63
C ARG A 516 -2.67 -19.40 4.13
N ILE A 517 -3.37 -18.59 3.33
CA ILE A 517 -3.63 -17.18 3.65
C ILE A 517 -4.99 -16.68 3.15
N HIS A 518 -5.56 -15.72 3.87
CA HIS A 518 -6.73 -14.97 3.40
C HIS A 518 -6.35 -13.96 2.32
N LEU A 519 -7.32 -13.64 1.45
CA LEU A 519 -7.18 -12.65 0.40
C LEU A 519 -8.07 -11.44 0.64
N ILE A 520 -7.49 -10.28 0.40
CA ILE A 520 -8.20 -9.01 0.27
C ILE A 520 -7.98 -8.53 -1.16
N ARG A 521 -9.02 -7.95 -1.74
CA ARG A 521 -9.07 -7.66 -3.18
C ARG A 521 -9.27 -6.17 -3.42
N ARG A 522 -8.71 -5.62 -4.49
CA ARG A 522 -9.05 -4.27 -4.97
C ARG A 522 -9.01 -4.19 -6.49
N ASN A 523 -9.67 -3.18 -7.03
CA ASN A 523 -9.44 -2.75 -8.40
C ASN A 523 -8.13 -1.92 -8.52
N ALA A 524 -7.53 -1.90 -9.70
CA ALA A 524 -6.40 -1.03 -10.02
C ALA A 524 -6.85 0.31 -10.60
N ASN A 525 -7.83 0.29 -11.50
CA ASN A 525 -8.36 1.44 -12.25
C ASN A 525 -9.77 1.82 -11.76
N GLU A 526 -10.13 3.11 -11.83
CA GLU A 526 -11.46 3.61 -11.43
C GLU A 526 -12.57 3.16 -12.42
N ARG A 527 -13.12 1.95 -12.24
CA ARG A 527 -14.20 1.40 -13.08
C ARG A 527 -15.53 1.30 -12.33
N LEU A 528 -16.51 2.02 -12.86
CA LEU A 528 -17.90 2.06 -12.39
C LEU A 528 -18.88 1.60 -13.49
N ASP A 529 -18.34 1.17 -14.63
CA ASP A 529 -19.09 0.56 -15.72
C ASP A 529 -19.57 -0.85 -15.33
N LYS A 530 -20.66 -1.29 -15.96
CA LYS A 530 -21.28 -2.59 -15.64
C LYS A 530 -20.37 -3.79 -15.96
N THR A 531 -19.42 -3.65 -16.89
CA THR A 531 -18.51 -4.75 -17.25
C THR A 531 -17.42 -4.90 -16.19
N GLY A 532 -16.73 -3.82 -15.83
CA GLY A 532 -15.72 -3.83 -14.75
C GLY A 532 -16.27 -4.30 -13.41
N LEU A 533 -17.46 -3.83 -13.00
CA LEU A 533 -18.10 -4.27 -11.76
C LEU A 533 -18.53 -5.76 -11.79
N ARG A 534 -18.95 -6.28 -12.95
CA ARG A 534 -19.23 -7.73 -13.11
C ARG A 534 -17.95 -8.56 -13.08
N GLN A 535 -16.85 -8.09 -13.67
CA GLN A 535 -15.56 -8.77 -13.64
C GLN A 535 -15.04 -8.87 -12.20
N ILE A 536 -15.14 -7.79 -11.41
CA ILE A 536 -14.84 -7.81 -9.97
C ILE A 536 -15.70 -8.85 -9.23
N LEU A 537 -17.01 -8.86 -9.48
CA LEU A 537 -17.94 -9.80 -8.84
C LEU A 537 -17.61 -11.26 -9.19
N ALA A 538 -17.34 -11.55 -10.47
CA ALA A 538 -16.94 -12.88 -10.92
C ALA A 538 -15.63 -13.33 -10.27
N ASN A 539 -14.62 -12.45 -10.19
CA ASN A 539 -13.33 -12.73 -9.56
C ASN A 539 -13.39 -12.87 -8.03
N CYS A 540 -14.37 -12.25 -7.37
CA CYS A 540 -14.64 -12.44 -5.94
C CYS A 540 -15.46 -13.71 -5.65
N ASN A 541 -16.40 -14.07 -6.52
CA ASN A 541 -17.32 -15.20 -6.32
C ASN A 541 -16.86 -16.52 -6.98
N HIS A 542 -15.71 -16.51 -7.66
CA HIS A 542 -15.16 -17.69 -8.34
C HIS A 542 -14.96 -18.86 -7.34
N PRO A 543 -15.19 -20.14 -7.72
CA PRO A 543 -14.95 -21.28 -6.83
C PRO A 543 -13.49 -21.44 -6.35
N GLN A 544 -12.56 -20.68 -6.96
CA GLN A 544 -11.18 -20.60 -6.49
C GLN A 544 -10.91 -19.46 -5.49
N ALA A 545 -11.92 -18.66 -5.15
CA ALA A 545 -11.83 -17.44 -4.34
C ALA A 545 -12.38 -17.60 -2.89
N GLU A 546 -12.56 -18.82 -2.38
CA GLU A 546 -13.01 -19.10 -0.99
C GLU A 546 -12.21 -18.34 0.10
N ALA A 547 -10.93 -18.08 -0.19
CA ALA A 547 -10.01 -17.34 0.65
C ALA A 547 -10.29 -15.82 0.69
N VAL A 548 -11.11 -15.27 -0.22
CA VAL A 548 -11.50 -13.86 -0.23
C VAL A 548 -12.36 -13.54 0.99
N ARG A 549 -12.00 -12.47 1.70
CA ARG A 549 -12.71 -11.95 2.87
C ARG A 549 -13.40 -10.61 2.56
N SER A 550 -12.70 -9.73 1.87
CA SER A 550 -13.15 -8.37 1.59
C SER A 550 -12.65 -7.86 0.24
N PHE A 551 -13.38 -6.90 -0.30
CA PHE A 551 -13.04 -6.14 -1.50
C PHE A 551 -13.02 -4.64 -1.17
N THR A 552 -11.92 -3.98 -1.51
CA THR A 552 -11.65 -2.57 -1.24
C THR A 552 -11.68 -1.79 -2.54
N TYR A 553 -12.75 -1.01 -2.76
CA TYR A 553 -12.90 -0.19 -3.95
C TYR A 553 -11.97 1.04 -3.91
N PHE A 554 -11.03 1.10 -4.85
CA PHE A 554 -10.14 2.23 -5.09
C PHE A 554 -10.73 3.10 -6.21
N ARG A 555 -11.45 4.19 -5.92
CA ARG A 555 -11.55 4.94 -4.67
C ARG A 555 -12.82 5.77 -4.58
N MET A 556 -13.10 6.35 -3.41
CA MET A 556 -14.06 7.46 -3.28
C MET A 556 -13.52 8.71 -3.99
N ASN A 557 -14.34 9.25 -4.89
CA ASN A 557 -14.13 10.49 -5.64
C ASN A 557 -15.51 11.08 -6.00
N GLU A 558 -15.58 12.17 -6.77
CA GLU A 558 -16.87 12.75 -7.19
C GLU A 558 -17.62 11.86 -8.20
N LYS A 559 -16.91 11.06 -9.01
CA LYS A 559 -17.49 10.19 -10.06
C LYS A 559 -18.38 9.10 -9.49
N ILE A 560 -18.05 8.52 -8.33
CA ILE A 560 -18.84 7.42 -7.71
C ILE A 560 -20.28 7.87 -7.40
N PHE A 561 -20.48 9.16 -7.09
CA PHE A 561 -21.77 9.75 -6.74
C PHE A 561 -22.52 10.33 -7.94
N SER A 562 -22.03 10.17 -9.18
CA SER A 562 -22.81 10.51 -10.37
C SER A 562 -24.02 9.58 -10.49
N VAL A 563 -25.14 10.06 -11.04
CA VAL A 563 -26.40 9.29 -11.09
C VAL A 563 -26.21 7.93 -11.79
N GLU A 564 -25.48 7.91 -12.91
CA GLU A 564 -25.21 6.68 -13.66
C GLU A 564 -24.33 5.70 -12.89
N ASN A 565 -23.21 6.18 -12.34
CA ASN A 565 -22.27 5.33 -11.61
C ASN A 565 -22.87 4.81 -10.30
N TRP A 566 -23.64 5.63 -9.58
CA TRP A 566 -24.31 5.23 -8.35
C TRP A 566 -25.36 4.14 -8.62
N ASN A 567 -26.10 4.25 -9.74
CA ASN A 567 -27.03 3.22 -10.21
C ASN A 567 -26.35 1.90 -10.58
N ASN A 568 -25.05 1.89 -10.90
CA ASN A 568 -24.26 0.67 -11.10
C ASN A 568 -23.63 0.16 -9.78
N PHE A 569 -23.13 1.08 -8.95
CA PHE A 569 -22.40 0.79 -7.72
C PHE A 569 -23.29 0.20 -6.61
N VAL A 570 -24.49 0.75 -6.39
CA VAL A 570 -25.39 0.25 -5.34
C VAL A 570 -25.82 -1.21 -5.57
N PRO A 571 -26.24 -1.63 -6.78
CA PRO A 571 -26.48 -3.04 -7.07
C PRO A 571 -25.23 -3.91 -6.88
N PHE A 572 -24.05 -3.47 -7.32
CA PHE A 572 -22.79 -4.19 -7.11
C PHE A 572 -22.51 -4.44 -5.61
N VAL A 573 -22.60 -3.40 -4.78
CA VAL A 573 -22.40 -3.53 -3.31
C VAL A 573 -23.43 -4.48 -2.68
N ARG A 574 -24.68 -4.47 -3.15
CA ARG A 574 -25.70 -5.41 -2.69
C ARG A 574 -25.38 -6.86 -3.09
N MET A 575 -25.01 -7.10 -4.34
CA MET A 575 -24.65 -8.45 -4.84
C MET A 575 -23.42 -9.03 -4.12
N MET A 576 -22.43 -8.20 -3.77
CA MET A 576 -21.28 -8.61 -2.95
C MET A 576 -21.67 -8.97 -1.50
N ASN A 577 -22.73 -8.34 -0.98
CA ASN A 577 -23.21 -8.56 0.39
C ASN A 577 -24.23 -9.70 0.55
N SER A 578 -24.81 -10.21 -0.54
CA SER A 578 -25.81 -11.28 -0.51
C SER A 578 -25.18 -12.65 -0.31
N ASP A 579 -25.66 -13.40 0.68
CA ASP A 579 -25.52 -14.85 0.68
C ASP A 579 -26.59 -15.44 -0.27
N TYR A 580 -26.15 -16.15 -1.33
CA TYR A 580 -27.01 -16.84 -2.30
C TYR A 580 -26.84 -18.35 -2.18
#